data_AF-A0A969X7Z2-F1
#
_entry.id   AF-A0A969X7Z2-F1
#
_cell.length_a   1.000
_cell.length_b   1.000
_cell.length_c   1.000
_cell.angle_alpha   90.00
_cell.angle_beta   90.00
_cell.angle_gamma   90.00
#
_symmetry.space_group_name_H-M   'P 1'
#
loop_
_entity.id
_entity.type
_entity.pdbx_description
1 polymer ?
#
loop_
_entity_poly.entity_id
_entity_poly.type
_entity_poly.pdbx_seq_one_letter_code
_entity_poly.pdbx_strand_id
1 'polypeptide(L)'
;MTFQDIFKKAFLENVQSLSLPTAMLTMLFATVFGLVIFLTYRRCFSGVIYSKNFNISLVVVTVLTAVIVITLATNVVLSLGMVGALSIVRYRTAIKEPIDIAYIFWS
;
A
#
# COMPACT_ATOMS: atom_id res chain seq x y z
N MET A 1 -25.60 -26.06 -12.86
CA MET A 1 -24.49 -25.10 -12.70
C MET A 1 -23.88 -25.36 -11.34
N THR A 2 -22.68 -25.91 -11.30
CA THR A 2 -22.09 -26.48 -10.08
C THR A 2 -21.26 -25.39 -9.37
N PHE A 3 -21.13 -25.45 -8.04
CA PHE A 3 -20.33 -24.48 -7.27
C PHE A 3 -18.87 -24.35 -7.75
N GLN A 4 -18.32 -25.41 -8.33
CA GLN A 4 -16.99 -25.38 -8.97
C GLN A 4 -16.95 -24.47 -10.20
N ASP A 5 -18.05 -24.37 -10.97
CA ASP A 5 -18.13 -23.49 -12.14
C ASP A 5 -18.23 -22.02 -11.73
N ILE A 6 -18.92 -21.74 -10.61
CA ILE A 6 -19.03 -20.39 -10.03
C ILE A 6 -17.66 -19.92 -9.55
N PHE A 7 -16.92 -20.78 -8.85
CA PHE A 7 -15.59 -20.45 -8.37
C PHE A 7 -14.58 -20.30 -9.51
N LYS A 8 -14.64 -21.17 -10.54
CA LYS A 8 -13.73 -21.10 -11.68
C LYS A 8 -14.01 -19.89 -12.58
N LYS A 9 -15.28 -19.51 -12.79
CA LYS A 9 -15.64 -18.28 -13.51
C LYS A 9 -15.26 -17.04 -12.72
N ALA A 10 -15.59 -16.97 -11.43
CA ALA A 10 -15.17 -15.86 -10.59
C ALA A 10 -13.64 -15.71 -10.60
N PHE A 11 -12.89 -16.79 -10.46
CA PHE A 11 -11.43 -16.74 -10.50
C PHE A 11 -10.89 -16.31 -11.87
N LEU A 12 -11.42 -16.85 -12.99
CA LEU A 12 -10.97 -16.47 -14.33
C LEU A 12 -11.33 -15.03 -14.70
N GLU A 13 -12.48 -14.53 -14.27
CA GLU A 13 -12.93 -13.16 -14.54
C GLU A 13 -12.14 -12.13 -13.71
N ASN A 14 -11.76 -12.48 -12.47
CA ASN A 14 -10.86 -11.68 -11.63
C ASN A 14 -9.42 -11.63 -12.19
N VAL A 15 -8.94 -12.72 -12.79
CA VAL A 15 -7.59 -12.77 -13.39
C VAL A 15 -7.56 -12.12 -14.79
N GLN A 16 -8.66 -12.15 -15.54
CA GLN A 16 -8.79 -11.46 -16.84
C GLN A 16 -8.99 -9.95 -16.72
N SER A 17 -9.54 -9.45 -15.60
CA SER A 17 -9.63 -8.01 -15.33
C SER A 17 -8.30 -7.40 -14.88
N LEU A 18 -7.35 -8.22 -14.41
CA LEU A 18 -5.96 -7.80 -14.18
C LEU A 18 -5.22 -7.70 -15.51
N SER A 19 -5.41 -6.56 -16.18
CA SER A 19 -4.57 -6.16 -17.31
C SER A 19 -3.12 -6.01 -16.83
N LEU A 20 -2.25 -6.95 -17.20
CA LEU A 20 -0.80 -6.88 -16.91
C LEU A 20 -0.19 -5.49 -17.13
N PRO A 21 -0.50 -4.75 -18.21
CA PRO A 21 0.06 -3.41 -18.40
C PRO A 21 -0.43 -2.39 -17.36
N THR A 22 -1.68 -2.49 -16.86
CA THR A 22 -2.15 -1.57 -15.82
C THR A 22 -1.50 -1.88 -14.47
N ALA A 23 -1.31 -3.16 -14.13
CA ALA A 23 -0.60 -3.57 -12.92
C ALA A 23 0.85 -3.06 -12.90
N MET A 24 1.55 -3.20 -14.03
CA MET A 24 2.95 -2.75 -14.19
C MET A 24 3.06 -1.23 -14.09
N LEU A 25 2.12 -0.50 -14.71
CA LEU A 25 2.05 0.96 -14.62
C LEU A 25 1.75 1.43 -13.19
N THR A 26 0.85 0.74 -12.48
CA THR A 26 0.49 1.06 -11.09
C THR A 26 1.65 0.86 -10.14
N MET A 27 2.42 -0.23 -10.31
CA MET A 27 3.66 -0.44 -9.56
C MET A 27 4.72 0.64 -9.83
N LEU A 28 4.83 1.10 -11.08
CA LEU A 28 5.78 2.16 -11.43
C LEU A 28 5.40 3.47 -10.74
N PHE A 29 4.11 3.86 -10.78
CA PHE A 29 3.61 5.01 -10.04
C PHE A 29 3.80 4.87 -8.53
N ALA A 30 3.49 3.70 -7.95
CA ALA A 30 3.70 3.45 -6.52
C ALA A 30 5.17 3.62 -6.10
N THR A 31 6.10 3.15 -6.94
CA THR A 31 7.54 3.32 -6.70
C THR A 31 7.97 4.79 -6.80
N VAL A 32 7.43 5.53 -7.77
CA VAL A 32 7.68 6.99 -7.91
C VAL A 32 7.15 7.75 -6.69
N PHE A 33 5.92 7.47 -6.25
CA PHE A 33 5.35 8.09 -5.04
C PHE A 33 6.12 7.70 -3.77
N GLY A 34 6.54 6.45 -3.63
CA GLY A 34 7.42 6.00 -2.53
C GLY A 34 8.75 6.76 -2.52
N LEU A 35 9.34 7.03 -3.69
CA LEU A 35 10.55 7.86 -3.83
C LEU A 35 10.29 9.34 -3.50
N VAL A 36 9.12 9.89 -3.86
CA VAL A 36 8.73 11.26 -3.49
C VAL A 36 8.59 11.38 -1.97
N ILE A 37 7.98 10.40 -1.30
CA ILE A 37 7.87 10.36 0.16
C ILE A 37 9.27 10.26 0.79
N PHE A 38 10.16 9.43 0.23
CA PHE A 38 11.55 9.33 0.68
C PHE A 38 12.31 10.65 0.57
N LEU A 39 12.17 11.36 -0.56
CA LEU A 39 12.80 12.67 -0.78
C LEU A 39 12.23 13.74 0.14
N THR A 40 10.92 13.71 0.38
CA THR A 40 10.22 14.64 1.27
C THR A 40 10.64 14.42 2.71
N TYR A 41 10.70 13.16 3.17
CA TYR A 41 11.25 12.80 4.48
C TYR A 41 12.70 13.28 4.62
N ARG A 42 13.53 13.08 3.58
CA ARG A 42 14.92 13.57 3.59
C ARG A 42 15.06 15.09 3.59
N ARG A 43 14.14 15.82 2.96
CA ARG A 43 14.12 17.29 2.89
C ARG A 43 13.53 17.95 4.14
N CYS A 44 12.54 17.33 4.79
CA CYS A 44 11.89 17.84 6.00
C CYS A 44 12.56 17.38 7.30
N PHE A 45 13.59 16.53 7.25
CA PHE A 45 14.34 16.14 8.45
C PHE A 45 15.22 17.29 8.95
N SER A 46 14.69 18.05 9.91
CA SER A 46 15.39 19.12 10.62
C SER A 46 15.66 18.77 12.10
N GLY A 47 15.74 17.47 12.43
CA GLY A 47 15.90 16.95 13.80
C GLY A 47 17.04 15.94 13.97
N VAL A 48 17.47 15.75 15.23
CA VAL A 48 18.73 15.07 15.63
C VAL A 48 18.69 13.53 15.53
N ILE A 49 17.54 12.92 15.23
CA ILE A 49 17.36 11.45 15.24
C ILE A 49 16.81 10.96 13.89
N TYR A 50 17.63 10.95 12.85
CA TYR A 50 17.30 10.31 11.58
C TYR A 50 17.45 8.79 11.69
N SER A 51 16.33 8.05 11.67
CA SER A 51 16.37 6.59 11.56
C SER A 51 16.27 6.17 10.11
N LYS A 52 17.39 5.74 9.53
CA LYS A 52 17.45 5.21 8.16
C LYS A 52 16.52 4.01 7.97
N ASN A 53 16.29 3.22 9.02
CA ASN A 53 15.40 2.06 9.00
C ASN A 53 13.92 2.46 8.89
N PHE A 54 13.52 3.62 9.44
CA PHE A 54 12.16 4.14 9.33
C PHE A 54 11.87 4.67 7.91
N ASN A 55 12.85 5.32 7.30
CA ASN A 55 12.69 5.80 5.93
C ASN A 55 12.54 4.63 4.92
N ILE A 56 13.26 3.54 5.14
CA ILE A 56 13.11 2.31 4.32
C ILE A 56 11.72 1.68 4.54
N SER A 57 11.20 1.65 5.77
CA SER A 57 9.89 1.06 6.02
C SER A 57 8.74 1.84 5.37
N LEU A 58 8.84 3.17 5.24
CA LEU A 58 7.87 3.99 4.49
C LEU A 58 7.75 3.58 3.02
N VAL A 59 8.90 3.35 2.35
CA VAL A 59 8.91 2.90 0.96
C VAL A 59 8.39 1.46 0.84
N VAL A 60 8.70 0.59 1.79
CA VAL A 60 8.17 -0.79 1.79
C VAL A 60 6.65 -0.79 1.94
N VAL A 61 6.10 0.06 2.80
CA VAL A 61 4.64 0.08 3.01
C VAL A 61 3.88 0.66 1.82
N THR A 62 4.39 1.69 1.14
CA THR A 62 3.77 2.22 -0.10
C THR A 62 3.72 1.18 -1.22
N VAL A 63 4.76 0.36 -1.36
CA VAL A 63 4.76 -0.74 -2.35
C VAL A 63 3.79 -1.85 -1.92
N LEU A 64 3.72 -2.16 -0.63
CA LEU A 64 2.81 -3.17 -0.09
C LEU A 64 1.34 -2.79 -0.32
N THR A 65 0.97 -1.54 -0.06
CA THR A 65 -0.39 -1.03 -0.30
C THR A 65 -0.75 -1.08 -1.78
N ALA A 66 0.17 -0.74 -2.68
CA ALA A 66 -0.04 -0.86 -4.12
C ALA A 66 -0.30 -2.31 -4.56
N VAL A 67 0.46 -3.28 -4.03
CA VAL A 67 0.23 -4.71 -4.31
C VAL A 67 -1.14 -5.18 -3.82
N ILE A 68 -1.55 -4.74 -2.62
CA ILE A 68 -2.87 -5.07 -2.05
C ILE A 68 -3.99 -4.49 -2.92
N VAL A 69 -3.86 -3.23 -3.37
CA VAL A 69 -4.85 -2.57 -4.23
C VAL A 69 -4.99 -3.29 -5.57
N ILE A 70 -3.87 -3.68 -6.20
CA ILE A 70 -3.90 -4.44 -7.46
C ILE A 70 -4.61 -5.79 -7.22
N THR A 71 -4.27 -6.49 -6.15
CA THR A 71 -4.83 -7.82 -5.85
C THR A 71 -6.33 -7.79 -5.55
N LEU A 72 -6.83 -6.67 -5.00
CA LEU A 72 -8.21 -6.53 -4.53
C LEU A 72 -9.07 -5.59 -5.40
N ALA A 73 -8.55 -5.13 -6.54
CA ALA A 73 -9.23 -4.17 -7.42
C ALA A 73 -10.63 -4.63 -7.87
N THR A 74 -10.90 -5.93 -7.81
CA THR A 74 -12.14 -6.54 -8.25
C THR A 74 -13.28 -6.43 -7.24
N ASN A 75 -12.99 -6.13 -5.97
CA ASN A 75 -13.97 -5.91 -4.91
C ASN A 75 -13.60 -4.70 -4.07
N VAL A 76 -14.01 -3.51 -4.54
CA VAL A 76 -13.75 -2.21 -3.89
C VAL A 76 -14.18 -2.19 -2.42
N VAL A 77 -15.32 -2.82 -2.09
CA VAL A 77 -15.83 -2.90 -0.70
C VAL A 77 -14.91 -3.73 0.20
N LEU A 78 -14.38 -4.85 -0.29
CA LEU A 78 -13.45 -5.71 0.44
C LEU A 78 -12.07 -5.04 0.59
N SER A 79 -11.64 -4.32 -0.45
CA SER A 79 -10.39 -3.55 -0.47
C SER A 79 -10.39 -2.43 0.59
N LEU A 80 -11.49 -1.67 0.69
CA LEU A 80 -11.62 -0.58 1.66
C LEU A 80 -11.53 -1.07 3.12
N GLY A 81 -12.14 -2.24 3.40
CA GLY A 81 -12.09 -2.88 4.72
C GLY A 81 -10.69 -3.35 5.12
N MET A 82 -9.89 -3.87 4.18
CA MET A 82 -8.53 -4.33 4.46
C MET A 82 -7.56 -3.17 4.72
N VAL A 83 -7.68 -2.08 3.97
CA VAL A 83 -6.86 -0.87 4.20
C VAL A 83 -7.20 -0.23 5.56
N GLY A 84 -8.46 -0.26 5.97
CA GLY A 84 -8.91 0.16 7.32
C GLY A 84 -8.34 -0.73 8.44
N ALA A 85 -8.33 -2.05 8.25
CA ALA A 85 -7.74 -2.96 9.22
C ALA A 85 -6.21 -2.78 9.33
N LEU A 86 -5.52 -2.58 8.20
CA LEU A 86 -4.08 -2.32 8.16
C LEU A 86 -3.71 -1.00 8.86
N SER A 87 -4.57 0.03 8.77
CA SER A 87 -4.35 1.30 9.47
C SER A 87 -4.53 1.16 10.98
N ILE A 88 -5.53 0.41 11.46
CA ILE A 88 -5.67 0.06 12.89
C ILE A 88 -4.45 -0.73 13.40
N VAL A 89 -3.91 -1.62 12.55
CA VAL A 89 -2.71 -2.41 12.82
C VAL A 89 -1.44 -1.56 12.96
N ARG A 90 -1.36 -0.40 12.30
CA ARG A 90 -0.18 0.50 12.40
C ARG A 90 -0.18 1.38 13.64
N TYR A 91 -1.33 1.69 14.24
CA TYR A 91 -1.45 2.66 15.35
C TYR A 91 -1.50 2.05 16.75
N ARG A 92 -1.10 0.79 16.91
CA ARG A 92 -1.13 0.09 18.21
C ARG A 92 0.05 0.40 19.13
N THR A 93 1.06 1.12 18.66
CA THR A 93 2.21 1.55 19.47
C THR A 93 2.35 3.07 19.46
N ALA A 94 2.69 3.64 20.62
CA ALA A 94 2.92 5.08 20.75
C ALA A 94 4.19 5.48 19.99
N ILE A 95 4.03 6.24 18.91
CA ILE A 95 5.13 6.85 18.16
C ILE A 95 5.47 8.20 18.82
N LYS A 96 6.76 8.42 19.08
CA LYS A 96 7.24 9.57 19.88
C LYS A 96 7.12 10.92 19.17
N GLU A 97 7.21 10.92 17.84
CA GLU A 97 7.21 12.12 17.01
C GLU A 97 5.91 12.19 16.19
N PRO A 98 5.11 13.27 16.29
CA PRO A 98 3.88 13.42 15.52
C PRO A 98 4.14 13.54 14.01
N ILE A 99 5.34 13.95 13.60
CA ILE A 99 5.72 14.05 12.19
C ILE A 99 5.84 12.67 11.54
N ASP A 100 6.33 11.67 12.28
CA ASP A 100 6.47 10.29 11.79
C ASP A 100 5.10 9.63 11.60
N ILE A 101 4.11 9.99 12.43
CA ILE A 101 2.72 9.56 12.29
C ILE A 101 2.10 10.07 10.99
N ALA A 102 2.37 11.33 10.62
CA ALA A 102 1.87 11.92 9.38
C ALA A 102 2.45 11.21 8.14
N TYR A 103 3.75 10.87 8.16
CA TYR A 103 4.36 10.09 7.07
C TYR A 103 3.84 8.65 7.00
N ILE A 104 3.60 8.01 8.14
CA ILE A 104 2.96 6.68 8.21
C ILE A 104 1.53 6.71 7.64
N PHE A 105 0.77 7.76 7.90
CA PHE A 105 -0.57 7.93 7.33
C PHE A 105 -0.54 8.16 5.82
N TRP A 106 0.50 8.85 5.33
CA TRP A 106 0.65 9.18 3.92
C TRP A 106 1.16 8.01 3.05
N SER A 107 1.91 7.07 3.63
CA SER A 107 2.41 5.84 2.96
C SER A 107 1.40 4.71 2.89
#